data_AF-A0A1G8AUI8-F1
#
_entry.id   AF-A0A1G8AUI8-F1
#
_cell.length_a   1.000
_cell.length_b   1.000
_cell.length_c   1.000
_cell.angle_alpha   90.00
_cell.angle_beta   90.00
_cell.angle_gamma   90.00
#
_symmetry.space_group_name_H-M   'P 1'
#
loop_
_entity.id
_entity.type
_entity.pdbx_description
1 polymer ?
#
loop_
_entity_poly.entity_id
_entity_poly.type
_entity_poly.pdbx_seq_one_letter_code
_entity_poly.pdbx_strand_id
1 'polypeptide(L)'
;MSVTGLLLTWKDQLKLKPPTTSIDANGRHLISLSDIEMKAINYIDSLELSNDINRIDYRPRKGIAKVRFEHHFTELQIDCYTGEIISEKTRTADIIEMIHDGSIIDYLFNSNGTPTKLFYSTSIALGLLFISLSGFWLWLKPKQIKKNKTLIK
;
A
#
# COMPACT_ATOMS: atom_id res chain seq x y z
N MET A 1 6.56 -11.31 3.29
CA MET A 1 6.68 -9.90 3.76
C MET A 1 7.95 -9.20 3.33
N SER A 2 9.13 -9.86 3.24
CA SER A 2 10.39 -9.14 2.99
C SER A 2 10.49 -8.47 1.62
N VAL A 3 10.11 -9.16 0.53
CA VAL A 3 10.17 -8.59 -0.83
C VAL A 3 9.15 -7.46 -1.01
N THR A 4 7.90 -7.70 -0.63
CA THR A 4 6.84 -6.67 -0.70
C THR A 4 7.14 -5.48 0.20
N GLY A 5 7.69 -5.71 1.40
CA GLY A 5 8.14 -4.64 2.29
C GLY A 5 9.29 -3.81 1.70
N LEU A 6 10.22 -4.44 0.99
CA LEU A 6 11.29 -3.74 0.27
C LEU A 6 10.72 -2.88 -0.86
N LEU A 7 9.81 -3.43 -1.67
CA LEU A 7 9.14 -2.69 -2.74
C LEU A 7 8.36 -1.48 -2.19
N LEU A 8 7.65 -1.65 -1.06
CA LEU A 8 6.93 -0.56 -0.41
C LEU A 8 7.86 0.53 0.14
N THR A 9 9.04 0.15 0.64
CA THR A 9 10.05 1.10 1.10
C THR A 9 10.60 1.94 -0.05
N TRP A 10 10.79 1.32 -1.22
CA TRP A 10 11.35 1.94 -2.42
C TRP A 10 10.28 2.47 -3.40
N LYS A 11 9.01 2.57 -2.96
CA LYS A 11 7.87 2.85 -3.84
C LYS A 11 7.97 4.16 -4.62
N ASP A 12 8.72 5.13 -4.10
CA ASP A 12 8.90 6.45 -4.73
C ASP A 12 9.96 6.37 -5.82
N GLN A 13 11.09 5.73 -5.52
CA GLN A 13 12.22 5.51 -6.43
C GLN A 13 11.82 4.61 -7.60
N LEU A 14 11.01 3.58 -7.32
CA LEU A 14 10.49 2.64 -8.31
C LEU A 14 9.25 3.17 -9.06
N LYS A 15 8.79 4.41 -8.76
CA LYS A 15 7.63 5.04 -9.38
C LYS A 15 6.34 4.20 -9.30
N LEU A 16 6.19 3.45 -8.21
CA LEU A 16 5.02 2.61 -7.93
C LEU A 16 3.81 3.43 -7.46
N LYS A 17 3.99 4.74 -7.29
CA LYS A 17 2.91 5.69 -7.02
C LYS A 17 3.02 6.91 -7.95
N PRO A 18 1.90 7.57 -8.24
CA PRO A 18 1.91 8.84 -8.96
C PRO A 18 2.75 9.91 -8.24
N PRO A 19 3.51 10.74 -8.98
CA PRO A 19 4.18 11.91 -8.38
C PRO A 19 3.13 12.83 -7.76
N THR A 20 3.50 13.49 -6.67
CA THR A 20 2.57 14.39 -5.96
C THR A 20 2.78 15.82 -6.44
N THR A 21 1.75 16.42 -7.00
CA THR A 21 1.76 17.83 -7.39
C THR A 21 1.55 18.72 -6.16
N SER A 22 2.07 19.94 -6.20
CA SER A 22 1.76 21.00 -5.22
C SER A 22 1.18 22.21 -5.94
N ILE A 23 0.09 22.73 -5.42
CA ILE A 23 -0.59 23.92 -5.93
C ILE A 23 -0.54 25.00 -4.85
N ASP A 24 -0.19 26.21 -5.26
CA ASP A 24 -0.23 27.38 -4.39
C ASP A 24 -1.68 27.85 -4.23
N ALA A 25 -2.01 28.25 -3.00
CA ALA A 25 -3.28 28.87 -2.68
C ALA A 25 -3.53 30.11 -3.54
N ASN A 26 -2.51 30.92 -3.83
CA ASN A 26 -2.65 32.20 -4.53
C ASN A 26 -3.79 33.06 -3.93
N GLY A 27 -3.98 33.01 -2.60
CA GLY A 27 -5.06 33.71 -1.89
C GLY A 27 -6.46 33.11 -2.04
N ARG A 28 -6.61 31.95 -2.70
CA ARG A 28 -7.88 31.23 -2.82
C ARG A 28 -8.24 30.48 -1.54
N HIS A 29 -9.53 30.37 -1.28
CA HIS A 29 -10.05 29.55 -0.18
C HIS A 29 -10.12 28.08 -0.57
N LEU A 30 -9.95 27.22 0.43
CA LEU A 30 -10.09 25.79 0.25
C LEU A 30 -11.56 25.41 0.06
N ILE A 31 -11.84 24.52 -0.89
CA ILE A 31 -13.17 23.92 -1.05
C ILE A 31 -13.42 22.85 0.01
N SER A 32 -14.68 22.48 0.21
CA SER A 32 -15.03 21.48 1.22
C SER A 32 -14.63 20.07 0.78
N LEU A 33 -14.48 19.16 1.75
CA LEU A 33 -14.21 17.75 1.46
C LEU A 33 -15.35 17.11 0.65
N SER A 34 -16.60 17.50 0.93
CA SER A 34 -17.78 17.03 0.19
C SER A 34 -17.78 17.50 -1.26
N ASP A 35 -17.32 18.72 -1.55
CA ASP A 35 -17.17 19.20 -2.93
C ASP A 35 -16.10 18.39 -3.69
N ILE A 36 -15.00 18.04 -3.02
CA ILE A 36 -13.94 17.20 -3.59
C ILE A 36 -14.46 15.80 -3.88
N GLU A 37 -15.18 15.21 -2.93
CA GLU A 37 -15.80 13.89 -3.05
C GLU A 37 -16.76 13.84 -4.23
N MET A 38 -17.72 14.78 -4.30
CA MET A 38 -18.68 14.87 -5.40
C MET A 38 -18.00 15.03 -6.75
N LYS A 39 -16.97 15.90 -6.85
CA LYS A 39 -16.23 16.08 -8.11
C LYS A 39 -15.45 14.83 -8.52
N ALA A 40 -14.90 14.09 -7.56
CA ALA A 40 -14.22 12.83 -7.82
C ALA A 40 -15.17 11.76 -8.33
N ILE A 41 -16.33 11.61 -7.68
CA ILE A 41 -17.39 10.66 -8.06
C ILE A 41 -17.88 10.97 -9.47
N ASN A 42 -18.28 12.22 -9.74
CA ASN A 42 -18.78 12.63 -11.05
C ASN A 42 -17.78 12.34 -12.18
N TYR A 43 -16.48 12.49 -11.92
CA TYR A 43 -15.45 12.20 -12.92
C TYR A 43 -15.25 10.70 -13.14
N ILE A 44 -15.18 9.90 -12.07
CA ILE A 44 -15.06 8.44 -12.20
C ILE A 44 -16.30 7.82 -12.83
N ASP A 45 -17.49 8.32 -12.51
CA ASP A 45 -18.75 7.92 -13.15
C ASP A 45 -18.69 8.21 -14.66
N SER A 46 -18.08 9.33 -15.08
CA SER A 46 -17.88 9.65 -16.50
C SER A 46 -16.94 8.70 -17.24
N LEU A 47 -16.12 7.94 -16.49
CA LEU A 47 -15.24 6.90 -17.00
C LEU A 47 -15.86 5.49 -16.91
N GLU A 48 -17.14 5.39 -16.49
CA GLU A 48 -17.86 4.12 -16.30
C GLU A 48 -17.16 3.17 -15.31
N LEU A 49 -16.47 3.73 -14.31
CA LEU A 49 -15.79 2.99 -13.24
C LEU A 49 -16.59 3.05 -11.93
N SER A 50 -16.35 2.10 -11.00
CA SER A 50 -17.01 2.13 -9.69
C SER A 50 -16.57 3.37 -8.89
N ASN A 51 -17.55 4.07 -8.31
CA ASN A 51 -17.34 5.26 -7.51
C ASN A 51 -17.10 5.00 -6.02
N ASP A 52 -16.89 3.74 -5.62
CA ASP A 52 -16.57 3.39 -4.24
C ASP A 52 -15.21 3.96 -3.83
N ILE A 53 -15.23 5.00 -2.99
CA ILE A 53 -14.03 5.65 -2.48
C ILE A 53 -13.46 4.84 -1.31
N ASN A 54 -12.21 4.40 -1.46
CA ASN A 54 -11.42 3.80 -0.39
C ASN A 54 -11.02 4.86 0.65
N ARG A 55 -10.44 5.98 0.18
CA ARG A 55 -9.92 7.04 1.05
C ARG A 55 -9.71 8.35 0.31
N ILE A 56 -9.95 9.46 1.02
CA ILE A 56 -9.53 10.80 0.61
C ILE A 56 -8.39 11.28 1.52
N ASP A 57 -7.23 11.57 0.92
CA ASP A 57 -6.08 12.18 1.59
C ASP A 57 -6.06 13.68 1.30
N TYR A 58 -6.66 14.46 2.20
CA TYR A 58 -6.77 15.91 2.07
C TYR A 58 -5.49 16.59 2.55
N ARG A 59 -4.78 17.30 1.66
CA ARG A 59 -3.48 17.91 1.94
C ARG A 59 -3.47 19.42 1.66
N PRO A 60 -4.11 20.25 2.50
CA PRO A 60 -4.17 21.71 2.35
C PRO A 60 -2.81 22.37 2.13
N ARG A 61 -1.78 21.93 2.86
CA ARG A 61 -0.41 22.48 2.75
C ARG A 61 0.21 22.29 1.37
N LYS A 62 -0.29 21.33 0.58
CA LYS A 62 0.15 21.10 -0.81
C LYS A 62 -0.88 21.57 -1.83
N GLY A 63 -2.02 22.13 -1.40
CA GLY A 63 -3.10 22.56 -2.28
C GLY A 63 -3.80 21.42 -3.05
N ILE A 64 -3.65 20.17 -2.61
CA ILE A 64 -4.18 19.01 -3.32
C ILE A 64 -4.90 18.03 -2.41
N ALA A 65 -5.90 17.34 -2.96
CA ALA A 65 -6.55 16.19 -2.35
C ALA A 65 -6.28 14.96 -3.21
N LYS A 66 -5.98 13.81 -2.59
CA LYS A 66 -5.83 12.55 -3.31
C LYS A 66 -7.03 11.66 -3.00
N VAL A 67 -7.83 11.36 -4.01
CA VAL A 67 -8.98 10.44 -3.89
C VAL A 67 -8.57 9.10 -4.47
N ARG A 68 -8.77 8.03 -3.70
CA ARG A 68 -8.47 6.65 -4.09
C ARG A 68 -9.74 5.83 -4.09
N PHE A 69 -9.86 4.96 -5.08
CA PHE A 69 -11.01 4.10 -5.29
C PHE A 69 -10.70 2.66 -4.92
N GLU A 70 -11.72 1.96 -4.42
CA GLU A 70 -11.58 0.60 -3.88
C GLU A 70 -11.22 -0.42 -4.96
N HIS A 71 -11.91 -0.37 -6.10
CA HIS A 71 -11.94 -1.52 -7.02
C HIS A 71 -10.92 -1.46 -8.16
N HIS A 72 -10.45 -0.27 -8.54
CA HIS A 72 -9.65 -0.09 -9.75
C HIS A 72 -8.30 0.60 -9.51
N PHE A 73 -7.92 0.82 -8.24
CA PHE A 73 -6.61 1.35 -7.83
C PHE A 73 -6.23 2.70 -8.46
N THR A 74 -7.22 3.47 -8.94
CA THR A 74 -6.98 4.81 -9.48
C THR A 74 -6.83 5.79 -8.34
N GLU A 75 -5.80 6.63 -8.42
CA GLU A 75 -5.63 7.82 -7.59
C GLU A 75 -5.93 9.05 -8.46
N LEU A 76 -6.96 9.81 -8.08
CA LEU A 76 -7.20 11.15 -8.59
C LEU A 76 -6.48 12.17 -7.70
N GLN A 77 -5.78 13.13 -8.31
CA GLN A 77 -5.30 14.32 -7.63
C GLN A 77 -6.16 15.50 -8.02
N ILE A 78 -6.78 16.14 -7.04
CA ILE A 78 -7.73 17.23 -7.22
C ILE A 78 -7.16 18.50 -6.60
N ASP A 79 -7.31 19.64 -7.29
CA ASP A 79 -6.96 20.96 -6.77
C ASP A 79 -7.93 21.33 -5.64
N CYS A 80 -7.41 21.60 -4.43
CA CYS A 80 -8.22 21.96 -3.27
C CYS A 80 -8.84 23.36 -3.33
N TYR A 81 -8.58 24.16 -4.36
CA TYR A 81 -9.09 25.51 -4.52
C TYR A 81 -10.13 25.61 -5.66
N THR A 82 -9.96 24.84 -6.73
CA THR A 82 -10.88 24.83 -7.90
C THR A 82 -11.72 23.56 -7.99
N GLY A 83 -11.22 22.46 -7.43
CA GLY A 83 -11.77 21.11 -7.62
C GLY A 83 -11.46 20.53 -9.00
N GLU A 84 -10.53 21.11 -9.75
CA GLU A 84 -10.10 20.55 -11.02
C GLU A 84 -9.27 19.28 -10.83
N ILE A 85 -9.38 18.34 -11.75
CA ILE A 85 -8.64 17.08 -11.73
C ILE A 85 -7.30 17.29 -12.43
N ILE A 86 -6.24 17.18 -11.64
CA ILE A 86 -4.86 17.45 -12.04
C ILE A 86 -4.23 16.21 -12.64
N SER A 87 -4.59 15.04 -12.11
CA SER A 87 -4.00 13.76 -12.51
C SER A 87 -4.94 12.62 -12.21
N GLU A 88 -5.05 11.70 -13.17
CA GLU A 88 -5.68 10.40 -13.05
C GLU A 88 -4.64 9.33 -13.34
N LYS A 89 -4.23 8.55 -12.34
CA LYS A 89 -3.23 7.49 -12.51
C LYS A 89 -3.49 6.31 -11.59
N THR A 90 -3.24 5.11 -12.09
CA THR A 90 -3.23 3.89 -11.27
C THR A 90 -2.06 3.89 -10.29
N ARG A 91 -2.30 3.41 -9.08
CA ARG A 91 -1.32 3.35 -8.00
C ARG A 91 -0.99 1.90 -7.64
N THR A 92 -0.01 1.33 -8.35
CA THR A 92 0.45 -0.06 -8.16
C THR A 92 0.91 -0.35 -6.73
N ALA A 93 1.39 0.66 -6.00
CA ALA A 93 1.77 0.52 -4.60
C ALA A 93 0.63 0.00 -3.70
N ASP A 94 -0.64 0.27 -4.03
CA ASP A 94 -1.78 -0.20 -3.24
C ASP A 94 -1.98 -1.72 -3.42
N ILE A 95 -1.79 -2.25 -4.63
CA ILE A 95 -1.79 -3.70 -4.87
C ILE A 95 -0.68 -4.39 -4.05
N ILE A 96 0.52 -3.81 -4.04
CA ILE A 96 1.66 -4.35 -3.29
C ILE A 96 1.39 -4.31 -1.78
N GLU A 97 0.72 -3.26 -1.31
CA GLU A 97 0.29 -3.12 0.08
C GLU A 97 -0.70 -4.23 0.46
N MET A 98 -1.67 -4.53 -0.39
CA MET A 98 -2.64 -5.60 -0.16
C MET A 98 -2.01 -7.00 -0.15
N ILE A 99 -1.02 -7.24 -1.00
CA ILE A 99 -0.24 -8.49 -0.96
C ILE A 99 0.61 -8.53 0.31
N HIS A 100 1.15 -7.39 0.74
CA HIS A 100 1.98 -7.32 1.94
C HIS A 100 1.19 -7.56 3.22
N ASP A 101 -0.03 -7.05 3.33
CA ASP A 101 -0.78 -7.21 4.57
C ASP A 101 -1.75 -8.40 4.55
N GLY A 102 -2.01 -8.98 3.36
CA GLY A 102 -2.87 -10.14 3.15
C GLY A 102 -4.30 -9.80 2.70
N SER A 103 -4.66 -8.51 2.64
CA SER A 103 -5.99 -8.07 2.21
C SER A 103 -6.28 -8.34 0.73
N ILE A 104 -5.27 -8.75 -0.06
CA ILE A 104 -5.48 -9.20 -1.44
C ILE A 104 -6.41 -10.41 -1.52
N ILE A 105 -6.41 -11.29 -0.50
CA ILE A 105 -7.30 -12.45 -0.46
C ILE A 105 -8.74 -11.99 -0.29
N ASP A 106 -8.96 -11.00 0.57
CA ASP A 106 -10.30 -10.47 0.84
C ASP A 106 -10.88 -9.79 -0.38
N TYR A 107 -10.05 -9.01 -1.07
CA TYR A 107 -10.39 -8.37 -2.34
C TYR A 107 -10.74 -9.39 -3.44
N LEU A 108 -9.99 -10.49 -3.55
CA LEU A 108 -10.26 -11.50 -4.59
C LEU A 108 -11.49 -12.37 -4.30
N PHE A 109 -11.80 -12.61 -3.03
CA PHE A 109 -12.88 -13.52 -2.62
C PHE A 109 -14.09 -12.80 -2.00
N ASN A 110 -14.13 -11.47 -2.02
CA ASN A 110 -15.16 -10.63 -1.37
C ASN A 110 -15.47 -11.10 0.07
N SER A 111 -14.42 -11.42 0.83
CA SER A 111 -14.54 -11.97 2.18
C SER A 111 -14.42 -10.89 3.25
N ASN A 112 -14.98 -11.12 4.44
CA ASN A 112 -14.85 -10.20 5.58
C ASN A 112 -13.40 -10.22 6.10
N GLY A 113 -12.68 -9.11 5.91
CA GLY A 113 -11.22 -9.12 5.84
C GLY A 113 -10.41 -9.16 7.14
N THR A 114 -11.03 -9.06 8.32
CA THR A 114 -10.25 -9.04 9.57
C THR A 114 -9.63 -10.40 9.92
N PRO A 115 -10.37 -11.52 9.88
CA PRO A 115 -9.82 -12.84 10.27
C PRO A 115 -8.82 -13.41 9.26
N THR A 116 -9.09 -13.22 7.96
CA THR A 116 -8.27 -13.67 6.83
C THR A 116 -6.91 -12.96 6.81
N LYS A 117 -6.90 -11.63 6.96
CA LYS A 117 -5.68 -10.83 7.09
C LYS A 117 -4.82 -11.28 8.26
N LEU A 118 -5.45 -11.49 9.42
CA LEU A 118 -4.75 -11.95 10.61
C LEU A 118 -4.15 -13.35 10.42
N PHE A 119 -4.93 -14.27 9.85
CA PHE A 119 -4.47 -15.62 9.57
C PHE A 119 -3.31 -15.64 8.56
N TYR A 120 -3.43 -14.88 7.47
CA TYR A 120 -2.40 -14.79 6.42
C TYR A 120 -1.09 -14.24 6.97
N SER A 121 -1.14 -13.08 7.61
CA SER A 121 0.04 -12.41 8.18
C SER A 121 0.71 -13.26 9.27
N THR A 122 -0.07 -13.89 10.16
CA THR A 122 0.44 -14.75 11.24
C THR A 122 1.10 -16.00 10.68
N SER A 123 0.43 -16.71 9.75
CA SER A 123 0.96 -17.93 9.12
C SER A 123 2.29 -17.68 8.41
N ILE A 124 2.41 -16.59 7.65
CA ILE A 124 3.64 -16.22 6.96
C ILE A 124 4.74 -15.81 7.95
N ALA A 125 4.41 -15.04 8.99
CA ALA A 125 5.39 -14.61 9.99
C ALA A 125 5.97 -15.81 10.76
N LEU A 126 5.12 -16.73 11.21
CA LEU A 126 5.55 -17.96 11.88
C LEU A 126 6.36 -18.87 10.95
N GLY A 127 5.95 -19.01 9.68
CA GLY A 127 6.71 -19.76 8.69
C GLY A 127 8.11 -19.18 8.46
N LEU A 128 8.21 -17.86 8.33
CA LEU A 128 9.50 -17.18 8.16
C LEU A 128 10.39 -17.34 9.39
N LEU A 129 9.82 -17.19 10.60
CA LEU A 129 10.54 -17.38 11.86
C LEU A 129 11.05 -18.82 11.96
N PHE A 130 10.20 -19.80 11.65
CA PHE A 130 10.55 -21.22 11.67
C PHE A 130 11.70 -21.54 10.70
N ILE A 131 11.63 -21.06 9.45
CA ILE A 131 12.70 -21.27 8.46
C ILE A 131 13.99 -20.57 8.88
N SER A 132 13.90 -19.35 9.43
CA SER A 132 15.06 -18.59 9.91
C SER A 132 15.77 -19.31 11.07
N LEU A 133 15.02 -19.72 12.10
CA LEU A 133 15.57 -20.44 13.25
C LEU A 133 16.13 -21.80 12.86
N SER A 134 15.41 -22.57 12.03
CA SER A 134 15.88 -23.87 11.57
C SER A 134 17.13 -23.76 10.69
N GLY A 135 17.18 -22.78 9.77
CA GLY A 135 18.36 -22.48 8.98
C GLY A 135 19.57 -22.09 9.84
N PHE A 136 19.37 -21.24 10.84
CA PHE A 136 20.43 -20.87 11.79
C PHE A 136 20.92 -22.07 12.61
N TRP A 137 20.02 -22.93 13.07
CA TRP A 137 20.34 -24.15 13.77
C TRP A 137 21.18 -25.12 12.92
N LEU A 138 20.76 -25.34 11.67
CA LEU A 138 21.49 -26.17 10.70
C LEU A 138 22.87 -25.60 10.36
N TRP A 139 23.05 -24.28 10.40
CA TRP A 139 24.36 -23.64 10.20
C TRP A 139 25.29 -23.80 11.41
N LEU A 140 24.78 -23.76 12.64
CA LEU A 140 25.58 -23.91 13.86
C LEU A 140 26.00 -25.36 14.13
N LYS A 141 25.12 -26.34 13.90
CA LYS A 141 25.35 -27.75 14.27
C LYS A 141 26.64 -28.36 13.69
N PRO A 142 26.97 -28.21 12.39
CA PRO A 142 28.20 -28.75 11.82
C PRO A 142 29.46 -28.16 12.47
N LYS A 143 29.43 -26.86 12.82
CA LYS A 143 30.55 -26.19 13.49
C LYS A 143 30.77 -26.75 14.91
N GLN A 144 29.68 -27.00 15.64
CA GLN A 144 29.73 -27.67 16.95
C GLN A 144 30.31 -29.08 16.84
N ILE A 145 29.84 -29.88 15.88
CA ILE A 145 30.32 -31.25 15.67
C ILE A 145 31.82 -31.27 15.35
N LYS A 146 32.30 -30.37 14.47
CA LYS A 146 33.74 -30.27 14.14
C LYS A 146 34.57 -29.92 15.37
N LYS A 147 34.16 -28.91 16.16
CA LYS A 147 34.88 -28.50 17.38
C LYS A 147 34.97 -29.64 18.40
N ASN A 148 33.88 -30.37 18.61
CA ASN A 148 33.85 -31.49 19.55
C ASN A 148 34.77 -32.63 19.11
N LYS A 149 34.88 -32.92 17.79
CA LYS A 149 35.83 -33.92 17.28
C LYS A 149 37.30 -33.53 17.48
N THR A 150 37.62 -32.24 17.43
CA THR A 150 38.98 -31.74 17.67
C THR A 150 39.36 -31.76 19.15
N LEU A 151 38.40 -31.58 20.07
CA LEU A 151 38.64 -31.60 21.52
C LEU A 151 38.81 -33.02 22.11
N ILE A 152 38.33 -34.05 21.40
CA ILE A 152 38.42 -35.46 21.83
C ILE A 152 39.72 -36.12 21.30
N LYS A 153 40.43 -35.47 20.37
CA LYS A 153 41.76 -35.88 19.88
C LYS A 153 42.86 -35.23 20.71
#